data_AF-A0AAD4D246-F1
#
_entry.id   AF-A0AAD4D246-F1
#
_cell.length_a   1.000
_cell.length_b   1.000
_cell.length_c   1.000
_cell.angle_alpha   90.00
_cell.angle_beta   90.00
_cell.angle_gamma   90.00
#
_symmetry.space_group_name_H-M   'P 1'
#
loop_
_entity.id
_entity.type
_entity.pdbx_description
1 polymer ?
#
loop_
_entity_poly.entity_id
_entity_poly.type
_entity_poly.pdbx_seq_one_letter_code
_entity_poly.pdbx_strand_id
1 'polypeptide(L)'
;DNFKNPIIIGCLCAGVIALIVLLIWNAKYTTKPMLPKRIWSDRTIMGAICGSIVSGMMVSMNYTYFYNYLVITRKIAFDKAYLLARGYQMAYYIIAPITGVLMSKFMVTRRFIWIGLIIQTIGTILMIPARLPGSSDFFVVASQAVVGLGDGMTSLASMVSITGSVHRRDYAMAIGVNLMLTSVFGAIAGAVAGGVWTQVLPQRLKHHVVGEYDELMVMNNAEFVKGLSEPTYSQVVAAYSDAQKILSIISASLVVVAGAFTLMMKKVDLSLNHDAQDAKFGGEEVTKDEAEGREGKMEVVDEKEK
;
A
#
# COMPACT_ATOMS: atom_id res chain seq x y z
N ASP A 1 -29.84 -1.33 -2.74
CA ASP A 1 -29.81 -0.20 -3.70
C ASP A 1 -28.87 0.97 -3.37
N ASN A 2 -27.83 0.81 -2.53
CA ASN A 2 -26.97 1.95 -2.15
C ASN A 2 -26.10 2.51 -3.31
N PHE A 3 -25.74 1.71 -4.33
CA PHE A 3 -24.99 2.20 -5.50
C PHE A 3 -25.81 3.09 -6.45
N LYS A 4 -27.13 3.16 -6.32
CA LYS A 4 -27.97 4.08 -7.11
C LYS A 4 -28.08 5.47 -6.48
N ASN A 5 -27.47 5.70 -5.31
CA ASN A 5 -27.54 7.00 -4.66
C ASN A 5 -26.75 8.04 -5.49
N PRO A 6 -27.42 9.08 -6.03
CA PRO A 6 -26.78 10.06 -6.91
C PRO A 6 -25.67 10.85 -6.22
N ILE A 7 -25.66 10.92 -4.89
CA ILE A 7 -24.60 11.58 -4.12
C ILE A 7 -23.29 10.76 -4.17
N ILE A 8 -23.38 9.43 -4.04
CA ILE A 8 -22.21 8.54 -4.06
C ILE A 8 -21.59 8.53 -5.46
N ILE A 9 -22.42 8.43 -6.50
CA ILE A 9 -21.97 8.52 -7.89
C ILE A 9 -21.43 9.92 -8.17
N GLY A 10 -22.08 10.97 -7.68
CA GLY A 10 -21.64 12.36 -7.80
C GLY A 10 -20.27 12.61 -7.20
N CYS A 11 -20.00 12.10 -5.99
CA CYS A 11 -18.68 12.20 -5.35
C CYS A 11 -17.60 11.40 -6.10
N LEU A 12 -17.94 10.21 -6.63
CA LEU A 12 -17.03 9.42 -7.44
C LEU A 12 -16.68 10.13 -8.76
N CYS A 13 -17.68 10.62 -9.47
CA CYS A 13 -17.50 11.40 -10.70
C CYS A 13 -16.73 12.69 -10.44
N ALA A 14 -17.03 13.43 -9.36
CA ALA A 14 -16.29 14.62 -8.97
C ALA A 14 -14.83 14.32 -8.68
N GLY A 15 -14.52 13.19 -8.01
CA GLY A 15 -13.14 12.74 -7.78
C GLY A 15 -12.40 12.41 -9.08
N VAL A 16 -13.04 11.69 -10.01
CA VAL A 16 -12.45 11.38 -11.32
C VAL A 16 -12.25 12.66 -12.14
N ILE A 17 -13.22 13.58 -12.13
CA ILE A 17 -13.12 14.87 -12.82
C ILE A 17 -12.00 15.70 -12.20
N ALA A 18 -11.88 15.76 -10.87
CA ALA A 18 -10.80 16.47 -10.20
C ALA A 18 -9.42 15.90 -10.57
N LEU A 19 -9.29 14.58 -10.69
CA LEU A 19 -8.05 13.94 -11.17
C LEU A 19 -7.75 14.29 -12.63
N ILE A 20 -8.74 14.24 -13.52
CA ILE A 20 -8.57 14.61 -14.93
C ILE A 20 -8.19 16.09 -15.05
N VAL A 21 -8.86 16.97 -14.32
CA VAL A 21 -8.56 18.40 -14.28
C VAL A 21 -7.15 18.63 -13.75
N LEU A 22 -6.73 17.93 -12.70
CA LEU A 22 -5.38 18.04 -12.14
C LEU A 22 -4.30 17.55 -13.12
N LEU A 23 -4.58 16.49 -13.89
CA LEU A 23 -3.69 15.99 -14.93
C LEU A 23 -3.59 16.98 -16.11
N ILE A 24 -4.72 17.51 -16.57
CA ILE A 24 -4.76 18.51 -17.65
C ILE A 24 -4.09 19.81 -17.22
N TRP A 25 -4.35 20.25 -15.98
CA TRP A 25 -3.74 21.43 -15.40
C TRP A 25 -2.21 21.27 -15.30
N ASN A 26 -1.74 20.13 -14.80
CA ASN A 26 -0.30 19.82 -14.76
C ASN A 26 0.32 19.75 -16.15
N ALA A 27 -0.38 19.18 -17.14
CA ALA A 27 0.15 19.02 -18.48
C ALA A 27 0.21 20.33 -19.28
N LYS A 28 -0.69 21.27 -19.02
CA LYS A 28 -0.90 22.45 -19.88
C LYS A 28 -0.56 23.80 -19.22
N TYR A 29 -0.66 23.92 -17.89
CA TYR A 29 -0.57 25.22 -17.20
C TYR A 29 0.64 25.38 -16.27
N THR A 30 1.40 24.31 -16.00
CA THR A 30 2.51 24.38 -15.03
C THR A 30 3.88 24.59 -15.71
N THR A 31 4.53 25.73 -15.45
CA THR A 31 5.87 26.10 -15.96
C THR A 31 7.01 25.24 -15.39
N LYS A 32 6.82 24.64 -14.20
CA LYS A 32 7.68 23.62 -13.59
C LYS A 32 6.82 22.38 -13.28
N PRO A 33 6.67 21.42 -14.20
CA PRO A 33 5.74 20.31 -14.01
C PRO A 33 6.11 19.50 -12.76
N MET A 34 5.13 19.26 -11.88
CA MET A 34 5.30 18.35 -10.72
C MET A 34 5.56 16.90 -11.17
N LEU A 35 5.29 16.59 -12.44
CA LEU A 35 5.51 15.32 -13.10
C LEU A 35 6.33 15.55 -14.38
N PRO A 36 7.68 15.56 -14.31
CA PRO A 36 8.51 15.62 -15.50
C PRO A 36 8.15 14.45 -16.42
N LYS A 37 7.91 14.72 -17.71
CA LYS A 37 7.59 13.67 -18.71
C LYS A 37 8.61 12.52 -18.71
N ARG A 38 9.85 12.81 -18.31
CA ARG A 38 10.94 11.84 -18.14
C ARG A 38 10.61 10.73 -17.12
N ILE A 39 9.95 11.07 -16.00
CA ILE A 39 9.57 10.10 -14.95
C ILE A 39 8.53 9.11 -15.48
N TRP A 40 7.58 9.58 -16.30
CA TRP A 40 6.56 8.74 -16.94
C TRP A 40 7.08 7.92 -18.13
N SER A 41 8.16 8.36 -18.76
CA SER A 41 8.76 7.65 -19.91
C SER A 41 9.53 6.40 -19.48
N ASP A 42 9.98 6.32 -18.23
CA ASP A 42 10.70 5.16 -17.74
C ASP A 42 9.72 4.08 -17.24
N ARG A 43 9.68 2.96 -17.98
CA ARG A 43 8.81 1.82 -17.64
C ARG A 43 9.06 1.29 -16.24
N THR A 44 10.26 1.49 -15.71
CA THR A 44 10.63 0.98 -14.41
C THR A 44 10.06 1.80 -13.26
N ILE A 45 10.07 3.13 -13.40
CA ILE A 45 9.43 4.03 -12.45
C ILE A 45 7.92 3.80 -12.45
N MET A 46 7.32 3.71 -13.64
CA MET A 46 5.88 3.46 -13.76
C MET A 46 5.48 2.14 -13.11
N GLY A 47 6.25 1.06 -13.31
CA GLY A 47 5.97 -0.22 -12.66
C GLY A 47 6.10 -0.17 -11.14
N ALA A 48 7.11 0.53 -10.59
CA ALA A 48 7.29 0.69 -9.15
C ALA A 48 6.16 1.52 -8.51
N ILE A 49 5.70 2.58 -9.19
CA ILE A 49 4.56 3.39 -8.77
C ILE A 49 3.27 2.55 -8.82
N CYS A 50 3.04 1.79 -9.90
CA CYS A 50 1.88 0.90 -9.99
C CYS A 50 1.88 -0.16 -8.89
N GLY A 51 3.04 -0.77 -8.57
CA GLY A 51 3.17 -1.70 -7.46
C GLY A 51 2.79 -1.06 -6.11
N SER A 52 3.30 0.14 -5.84
CA SER A 52 3.00 0.90 -4.62
C SER A 52 1.52 1.25 -4.49
N ILE A 53 0.89 1.69 -5.60
CA ILE A 53 -0.53 1.99 -5.67
C ILE A 53 -1.37 0.77 -5.29
N VAL A 54 -1.08 -0.39 -5.89
CA VAL A 54 -1.88 -1.59 -5.66
C VAL A 54 -1.67 -2.14 -4.24
N SER A 55 -0.44 -2.09 -3.71
CA SER A 55 -0.17 -2.34 -2.29
C SER A 55 -1.04 -1.45 -1.39
N GLY A 56 -1.07 -0.14 -1.64
CA GLY A 56 -1.89 0.80 -0.89
C GLY A 56 -3.39 0.48 -0.97
N MET A 57 -3.88 0.14 -2.16
CA MET A 57 -5.27 -0.29 -2.36
C MET A 57 -5.61 -1.57 -1.58
N MET A 58 -4.72 -2.55 -1.58
CA MET A 58 -4.89 -3.81 -0.82
C MET A 58 -5.00 -3.53 0.69
N VAL A 59 -4.13 -2.66 1.23
CA VAL A 59 -4.15 -2.27 2.64
C VAL A 59 -5.49 -1.62 2.99
N SER A 60 -5.92 -0.62 2.22
CA SER A 60 -7.21 0.03 2.45
C SER A 60 -8.39 -0.94 2.36
N MET A 61 -8.38 -1.89 1.41
CA MET A 61 -9.47 -2.85 1.23
C MET A 61 -9.59 -3.82 2.43
N ASN A 62 -8.46 -4.33 2.94
CA ASN A 62 -8.48 -5.30 4.03
C ASN A 62 -8.68 -4.67 5.40
N TYR A 63 -8.04 -3.54 5.68
CA TYR A 63 -7.93 -3.04 7.05
C TYR A 63 -9.02 -2.04 7.46
N THR A 64 -9.76 -1.44 6.52
CA THR A 64 -10.84 -0.47 6.82
C THR A 64 -11.92 -1.04 7.76
N TYR A 65 -12.41 -2.26 7.50
CA TYR A 65 -13.47 -2.90 8.31
C TYR A 65 -12.95 -3.97 9.27
N PHE A 66 -11.66 -4.27 9.21
CA PHE A 66 -11.09 -5.39 9.95
C PHE A 66 -11.13 -5.18 11.47
N TYR A 67 -10.92 -3.95 11.94
CA TYR A 67 -11.03 -3.63 13.36
C TYR A 67 -12.43 -3.94 13.90
N ASN A 68 -13.47 -3.44 13.22
CA ASN A 68 -14.87 -3.71 13.60
C ASN A 68 -15.19 -5.20 13.57
N TYR A 69 -14.71 -5.91 12.54
CA TYR A 69 -14.84 -7.36 12.45
C TYR A 69 -14.23 -8.08 13.67
N LEU A 70 -13.02 -7.71 14.10
CA LEU A 70 -12.37 -8.34 15.27
C LEU A 70 -13.11 -8.08 16.58
N VAL A 71 -13.59 -6.85 16.77
CA VAL A 71 -14.35 -6.46 17.95
C VAL A 71 -15.62 -7.30 18.06
N ILE A 72 -16.33 -7.50 16.95
CA ILE A 72 -17.59 -8.24 16.91
C ILE A 72 -17.35 -9.74 17.05
N THR A 73 -16.46 -10.33 16.26
CA THR A 73 -16.31 -11.80 16.20
C THR A 73 -15.69 -12.41 17.45
N ARG A 74 -14.73 -11.73 18.09
CA ARG A 74 -14.00 -12.29 19.24
C ARG A 74 -14.54 -11.85 20.62
N LYS A 75 -15.58 -11.01 20.69
CA LYS A 75 -16.07 -10.35 21.93
C LYS A 75 -14.97 -9.73 22.80
N ILE A 76 -13.84 -9.34 22.22
CA ILE A 76 -12.69 -8.78 22.97
C ILE A 76 -12.88 -7.28 23.25
N ALA A 77 -12.19 -6.79 24.29
CA ALA A 77 -12.08 -5.36 24.58
C ALA A 77 -11.47 -4.60 23.39
N PHE A 78 -11.87 -3.34 23.22
CA PHE A 78 -11.44 -2.49 22.12
C PHE A 78 -9.91 -2.35 22.04
N ASP A 79 -9.21 -2.32 23.18
CA ASP A 79 -7.75 -2.23 23.26
C ASP A 79 -7.06 -3.47 22.66
N LYS A 80 -7.53 -4.67 23.02
CA LYS A 80 -6.97 -5.92 22.50
C LYS A 80 -7.24 -6.07 21.01
N ALA A 81 -8.43 -5.68 20.55
CA ALA A 81 -8.77 -5.68 19.12
C ALA A 81 -7.87 -4.73 18.31
N TYR A 82 -7.55 -3.56 18.88
CA TYR A 82 -6.68 -2.59 18.24
C TYR A 82 -5.26 -3.13 18.08
N LEU A 83 -4.72 -3.75 19.13
CA LEU A 83 -3.39 -4.36 19.09
C LEU A 83 -3.31 -5.48 18.04
N LEU A 84 -4.34 -6.34 17.97
CA LEU A 84 -4.43 -7.41 16.98
C LEU A 84 -4.54 -6.87 15.54
N ALA A 85 -5.31 -5.79 15.34
CA ALA A 85 -5.44 -5.13 14.04
C ALA A 85 -4.10 -4.56 13.55
N ARG A 86 -3.27 -4.07 14.47
CA ARG A 86 -1.98 -3.42 14.18
C ARG A 86 -0.81 -4.39 14.01
N GLY A 87 -0.99 -5.70 14.19
CA GLY A 87 0.07 -6.71 14.01
C GLY A 87 0.74 -6.66 12.62
N TYR A 88 -0.01 -6.31 11.59
CA TYR A 88 0.49 -6.03 10.24
C TYR A 88 1.57 -4.95 10.21
N GLN A 89 1.30 -3.81 10.85
CA GLN A 89 2.19 -2.64 10.83
C GLN A 89 3.49 -2.92 11.56
N MET A 90 3.43 -3.70 12.63
CA MET A 90 4.63 -4.11 13.37
C MET A 90 5.57 -4.94 12.47
N ALA A 91 5.03 -5.93 11.75
CA ALA A 91 5.83 -6.72 10.80
C ALA A 91 6.41 -5.85 9.67
N TYR A 92 5.61 -4.92 9.13
CA TYR A 92 6.04 -3.98 8.10
C TYR A 92 7.22 -3.11 8.56
N TYR A 93 7.14 -2.51 9.75
CA TYR A 93 8.20 -1.63 10.26
C TYR A 93 9.48 -2.36 10.63
N ILE A 94 9.40 -3.64 10.97
CA ILE A 94 10.59 -4.47 11.25
C ILE A 94 11.27 -4.89 9.94
N ILE A 95 10.51 -5.34 8.94
CA ILE A 95 11.10 -5.88 7.71
C ILE A 95 11.65 -4.79 6.78
N ALA A 96 11.02 -3.61 6.77
CA ALA A 96 11.42 -2.51 5.89
C ALA A 96 12.91 -2.16 6.07
N PRO A 97 13.42 -1.79 7.28
CA PRO A 97 14.83 -1.45 7.46
C PRO A 97 15.76 -2.63 7.15
N ILE A 98 15.39 -3.86 7.53
CA ILE A 98 16.17 -5.06 7.20
C ILE A 98 16.34 -5.20 5.69
N THR A 99 15.25 -4.99 4.95
CA THR A 99 15.25 -5.04 3.48
C THR A 99 16.13 -3.93 2.91
N GLY A 100 16.12 -2.73 3.50
CA GLY A 100 16.98 -1.62 3.08
C GLY A 100 18.47 -1.95 3.20
N VAL A 101 18.89 -2.52 4.33
CA VAL A 101 20.28 -2.99 4.53
C VAL A 101 20.63 -4.08 3.52
N LEU A 102 19.70 -5.02 3.28
CA LEU A 102 19.90 -6.12 2.35
C LEU A 102 20.04 -5.61 0.90
N MET A 103 19.23 -4.63 0.51
CA MET A 103 19.34 -3.98 -0.80
C MET A 103 20.66 -3.24 -0.98
N SER A 104 21.13 -2.54 0.06
CA SER A 104 22.43 -1.86 0.02
C SER A 104 23.59 -2.83 -0.19
N LYS A 105 23.46 -4.10 0.26
CA LYS A 105 24.49 -5.12 0.10
C LYS A 105 24.42 -5.86 -1.24
N PHE A 106 23.22 -6.14 -1.73
CA PHE A 106 23.03 -6.93 -2.95
C PHE A 106 22.93 -6.10 -4.23
N MET A 107 22.72 -4.78 -4.14
CA MET A 107 22.66 -3.84 -5.29
C MET A 107 21.66 -4.24 -6.40
N VAL A 108 20.65 -5.05 -6.05
CA VAL A 108 19.61 -5.54 -6.98
C VAL A 108 18.24 -5.33 -6.36
N THR A 109 17.48 -4.32 -6.81
CA THR A 109 16.14 -4.01 -6.26
C THR A 109 15.06 -4.94 -6.79
N ARG A 110 15.15 -5.33 -8.08
CA ARG A 110 14.08 -6.06 -8.76
C ARG A 110 13.76 -7.41 -8.10
N ARG A 111 14.77 -8.14 -7.64
CA ARG A 111 14.55 -9.46 -7.01
C ARG A 111 13.77 -9.33 -5.69
N PHE A 112 14.04 -8.28 -4.91
CA PHE A 112 13.32 -8.03 -3.67
C PHE A 112 11.87 -7.60 -3.89
N ILE A 113 11.58 -6.83 -4.95
CA ILE A 113 10.18 -6.50 -5.34
C ILE A 113 9.41 -7.79 -5.61
N TRP A 114 9.99 -8.71 -6.38
CA TRP A 114 9.31 -9.95 -6.77
C TRP A 114 9.12 -10.90 -5.60
N ILE A 115 10.15 -11.07 -4.76
CA ILE A 115 10.06 -11.89 -3.55
C ILE A 115 9.00 -11.29 -2.60
N GLY A 116 9.03 -9.97 -2.41
CA GLY A 116 8.05 -9.26 -1.57
C GLY A 116 6.62 -9.45 -2.06
N LEU A 117 6.37 -9.31 -3.37
CA LEU A 117 5.05 -9.52 -3.97
C LEU A 117 4.56 -10.96 -3.86
N ILE A 118 5.43 -11.94 -4.03
CA ILE A 118 5.06 -13.36 -3.86
C ILE A 118 4.64 -13.60 -2.40
N ILE A 119 5.45 -13.12 -1.43
CA ILE A 119 5.15 -13.24 -0.01
C ILE A 119 3.84 -12.52 0.33
N GLN A 120 3.63 -11.33 -0.22
CA GLN A 120 2.39 -10.56 -0.03
C GLN A 120 1.18 -11.28 -0.61
N THR A 121 1.31 -11.89 -1.79
CA THR A 121 0.24 -12.69 -2.41
C THR A 121 -0.12 -13.89 -1.54
N ILE A 122 0.90 -14.64 -1.09
CA ILE A 122 0.71 -15.80 -0.21
C ILE A 122 0.03 -15.37 1.11
N GLY A 123 0.49 -14.28 1.73
CA GLY A 123 -0.11 -13.75 2.96
C GLY A 123 -1.57 -13.34 2.77
N THR A 124 -1.90 -12.71 1.63
CA THR A 124 -3.27 -12.26 1.34
C THR A 124 -4.20 -13.44 1.09
N ILE A 125 -3.72 -14.50 0.43
CA ILE A 125 -4.47 -15.75 0.26
C ILE A 125 -4.66 -16.45 1.62
N LEU A 126 -3.63 -16.48 2.46
CA LEU A 126 -3.68 -17.08 3.80
C LEU A 126 -4.64 -16.34 4.73
N MET A 127 -4.87 -15.04 4.52
CA MET A 127 -5.88 -14.28 5.25
C MET A 127 -7.31 -14.78 5.02
N ILE A 128 -7.63 -15.36 3.85
CA ILE A 128 -8.98 -15.83 3.53
C ILE A 128 -9.47 -16.89 4.55
N PRO A 129 -8.75 -18.01 4.79
CA PRO A 129 -9.12 -18.95 5.83
C PRO A 129 -8.94 -18.38 7.24
N ALA A 130 -8.02 -17.43 7.45
CA ALA A 130 -7.82 -16.81 8.76
C ALA A 130 -9.03 -15.97 9.22
N ARG A 131 -9.88 -15.52 8.29
CA ARG A 131 -11.10 -14.74 8.58
C ARG A 131 -12.34 -15.61 8.83
N LEU A 132 -12.21 -16.93 8.93
CA LEU A 132 -13.30 -17.83 9.34
C LEU A 132 -13.59 -17.71 10.86
N PRO A 133 -14.84 -17.96 11.32
CA PRO A 133 -15.23 -17.78 12.72
C PRO A 133 -14.50 -18.69 13.73
N GLY A 134 -13.90 -19.79 13.26
CA GLY A 134 -13.17 -20.76 14.09
C GLY A 134 -11.64 -20.59 14.08
N SER A 135 -11.12 -19.53 13.46
CA SER A 135 -9.67 -19.37 13.28
C SER A 135 -8.98 -18.80 14.52
N SER A 136 -7.92 -19.48 14.97
CA SER A 136 -7.11 -19.06 16.12
C SER A 136 -6.57 -17.63 15.96
N ASP A 137 -6.55 -16.86 17.06
CA ASP A 137 -5.96 -15.51 17.13
C ASP A 137 -4.54 -15.49 16.58
N PHE A 138 -3.75 -16.53 16.88
CA PHE A 138 -2.39 -16.67 16.40
C PHE A 138 -2.32 -16.79 14.87
N PHE A 139 -3.23 -17.54 14.26
CA PHE A 139 -3.26 -17.73 12.81
C PHE A 139 -3.63 -16.42 12.08
N VAL A 140 -4.53 -15.63 12.68
CA VAL A 140 -4.86 -14.29 12.18
C VAL A 140 -3.64 -13.37 12.22
N VAL A 141 -2.96 -13.27 13.36
CA VAL A 141 -1.77 -12.43 13.49
C VAL A 141 -0.64 -12.91 12.58
N ALA A 142 -0.43 -14.22 12.46
CA ALA A 142 0.58 -14.80 11.58
C ALA A 142 0.31 -14.45 10.11
N SER A 143 -0.94 -14.59 9.63
CA SER A 143 -1.30 -14.22 8.26
C SER A 143 -1.06 -12.72 7.99
N GLN A 144 -1.41 -11.84 8.94
CA GLN A 144 -1.15 -10.40 8.85
C GLN A 144 0.34 -10.09 8.85
N ALA A 145 1.12 -10.80 9.66
CA ALA A 145 2.57 -10.63 9.71
C ALA A 145 3.18 -10.97 8.36
N VAL A 146 2.79 -12.08 7.72
CA VAL A 146 3.28 -12.45 6.38
C VAL A 146 2.96 -11.38 5.34
N VAL A 147 1.75 -10.82 5.36
CA VAL A 147 1.39 -9.69 4.45
C VAL A 147 2.26 -8.47 4.75
N GLY A 148 2.49 -8.14 6.02
CA GLY A 148 3.35 -7.03 6.44
C GLY A 148 4.82 -7.21 6.03
N LEU A 149 5.32 -8.45 6.10
CA LEU A 149 6.65 -8.81 5.61
C LEU A 149 6.78 -8.55 4.10
N GLY A 150 5.82 -9.05 3.31
CA GLY A 150 5.83 -8.87 1.86
C GLY A 150 5.65 -7.42 1.43
N ASP A 151 4.72 -6.68 2.06
CA ASP A 151 4.47 -5.28 1.73
C ASP A 151 5.63 -4.38 2.14
N GLY A 152 6.25 -4.60 3.30
CA GLY A 152 7.41 -3.83 3.75
C GLY A 152 8.62 -4.01 2.82
N MET A 153 8.85 -5.24 2.35
CA MET A 153 9.86 -5.50 1.33
C MET A 153 9.56 -4.76 0.02
N THR A 154 8.33 -4.89 -0.48
CA THR A 154 7.92 -4.35 -1.79
C THR A 154 7.87 -2.83 -1.79
N SER A 155 7.34 -2.21 -0.72
CA SER A 155 7.19 -0.77 -0.60
C SER A 155 8.53 -0.07 -0.53
N LEU A 156 9.47 -0.59 0.28
CA LEU A 156 10.81 -0.01 0.33
C LEU A 156 11.57 -0.24 -0.98
N ALA A 157 11.47 -1.44 -1.55
CA ALA A 157 12.08 -1.75 -2.85
C ALA A 157 11.62 -0.80 -3.95
N SER A 158 10.31 -0.56 -4.02
CA SER A 158 9.70 0.33 -5.00
C SER A 158 10.16 1.77 -4.80
N MET A 159 10.24 2.23 -3.55
CA MET A 159 10.75 3.56 -3.22
C MET A 159 12.22 3.73 -3.64
N VAL A 160 13.07 2.75 -3.33
CA VAL A 160 14.50 2.75 -3.73
C VAL A 160 14.65 2.68 -5.25
N SER A 161 13.81 1.90 -5.94
CA SER A 161 13.80 1.84 -7.42
C SER A 161 13.41 3.17 -8.04
N ILE A 162 12.44 3.88 -7.46
CA ILE A 162 12.02 5.20 -7.93
C ILE A 162 13.18 6.19 -7.77
N THR A 163 13.76 6.29 -6.56
CA THR A 163 14.89 7.21 -6.31
C THR A 163 16.11 6.86 -7.14
N GLY A 164 16.40 5.57 -7.36
CA GLY A 164 17.52 5.13 -8.18
C GLY A 164 17.34 5.33 -9.70
N SER A 165 16.16 5.76 -10.16
CA SER A 165 15.88 5.98 -11.60
C SER A 165 15.71 7.47 -11.95
N VAL A 166 15.77 8.37 -10.96
CA VAL A 166 15.63 9.82 -11.17
C VAL A 166 16.93 10.54 -10.80
N HIS A 167 17.06 11.82 -11.16
CA HIS A 167 18.22 12.61 -10.75
C HIS A 167 18.09 13.00 -9.29
N ARG A 168 19.23 13.23 -8.63
CA ARG A 168 19.28 13.65 -7.23
C ARG A 168 18.46 14.91 -6.95
N ARG A 169 18.33 15.81 -7.93
CA ARG A 169 17.50 17.03 -7.85
C ARG A 169 15.99 16.73 -7.79
N ASP A 170 15.55 15.61 -8.36
CA ASP A 170 14.14 15.25 -8.52
C ASP A 170 13.67 14.15 -7.54
N TYR A 171 14.54 13.70 -6.61
CA TYR A 171 14.22 12.66 -5.61
C TYR A 171 12.95 12.96 -4.81
N ALA A 172 12.90 14.15 -4.22
CA ALA A 172 11.78 14.57 -3.38
C ALA A 172 10.46 14.63 -4.19
N MET A 173 10.55 15.06 -5.45
CA MET A 173 9.41 15.13 -6.34
C MET A 173 8.87 13.74 -6.67
N ALA A 174 9.74 12.80 -7.06
CA ALA A 174 9.35 11.44 -7.40
C ALA A 174 8.73 10.69 -6.21
N ILE A 175 9.28 10.86 -5.01
CA ILE A 175 8.71 10.31 -3.77
C ILE A 175 7.34 10.93 -3.49
N GLY A 176 7.22 12.26 -3.57
CA GLY A 176 5.97 12.97 -3.32
C GLY A 176 4.85 12.51 -4.26
N VAL A 177 5.17 12.31 -5.53
CA VAL A 177 4.24 11.76 -6.54
C VAL A 177 3.80 10.36 -6.17
N ASN A 178 4.73 9.48 -5.78
CA ASN A 178 4.41 8.11 -5.39
C ASN A 178 3.46 8.07 -4.18
N LEU A 179 3.74 8.89 -3.16
CA LEU A 179 2.91 8.99 -1.96
C LEU A 179 1.53 9.56 -2.26
N MET A 180 1.46 10.61 -3.08
CA MET A 180 0.20 11.21 -3.51
C MET A 180 -0.67 10.20 -4.25
N LEU A 181 -0.12 9.49 -5.24
CA LEU A 181 -0.86 8.48 -5.99
C LEU A 181 -1.30 7.32 -5.08
N THR A 182 -0.41 6.81 -4.24
CA THR A 182 -0.74 5.73 -3.30
C THR A 182 -1.87 6.14 -2.34
N SER A 183 -1.86 7.38 -1.85
CA SER A 183 -2.92 7.92 -0.98
C SER A 183 -4.26 8.06 -1.72
N VAL A 184 -4.26 8.61 -2.94
CA VAL A 184 -5.48 8.78 -3.76
C VAL A 184 -6.12 7.42 -4.05
N PHE A 185 -5.34 6.47 -4.57
CA PHE A 185 -5.86 5.14 -4.88
C PHE A 185 -6.22 4.34 -3.62
N GLY A 186 -5.47 4.53 -2.53
CA GLY A 186 -5.81 3.98 -1.21
C GLY A 186 -7.17 4.48 -0.71
N ALA A 187 -7.49 5.76 -0.88
CA ALA A 187 -8.79 6.33 -0.53
C ALA A 187 -9.92 5.77 -1.42
N ILE A 188 -9.67 5.64 -2.73
CA ILE A 188 -10.63 5.02 -3.66
C ILE A 188 -10.92 3.58 -3.24
N ALA A 189 -9.89 2.78 -2.92
CA ALA A 189 -10.07 1.41 -2.45
C ALA A 189 -10.83 1.33 -1.12
N GLY A 190 -10.58 2.25 -0.19
CA GLY A 190 -11.36 2.36 1.06
C GLY A 190 -12.83 2.67 0.81
N ALA A 191 -13.13 3.58 -0.12
CA ALA A 191 -14.51 3.89 -0.52
C ALA A 191 -15.22 2.70 -1.17
N VAL A 192 -14.52 1.96 -2.05
CA VAL A 192 -15.04 0.72 -2.64
C VAL A 192 -15.28 -0.33 -1.56
N ALA A 193 -14.37 -0.50 -0.60
CA ALA A 193 -14.54 -1.40 0.54
C ALA A 193 -15.81 -1.07 1.33
N GLY A 194 -16.08 0.21 1.57
CA GLY A 194 -17.30 0.65 2.26
C GLY A 194 -18.58 0.42 1.46
N GLY A 195 -18.52 0.63 0.14
CA GLY A 195 -19.62 0.29 -0.76
C GLY A 195 -19.93 -1.21 -0.76
N VAL A 196 -18.88 -2.05 -0.82
CA VAL A 196 -19.03 -3.51 -0.75
C VAL A 196 -19.58 -3.93 0.61
N TRP A 197 -19.04 -3.40 1.71
CA TRP A 197 -19.48 -3.73 3.07
C TRP A 197 -20.96 -3.40 3.29
N THR A 198 -21.38 -2.18 2.94
CA THR A 198 -22.77 -1.71 3.11
C THR A 198 -23.80 -2.38 2.21
N GLN A 199 -23.38 -3.25 1.29
CA GLN A 199 -24.28 -4.02 0.43
C GLN A 199 -24.26 -5.50 0.72
N VAL A 200 -23.06 -6.05 0.89
CA VAL A 200 -22.87 -7.47 1.15
C VAL A 200 -23.32 -7.82 2.55
N LEU A 201 -23.02 -6.99 3.56
CA LEU A 201 -23.35 -7.32 4.95
C LEU A 201 -24.87 -7.45 5.19
N PRO A 202 -25.73 -6.51 4.77
CA PRO A 202 -27.19 -6.68 4.78
C PRO A 202 -27.69 -7.98 4.15
N GLN A 203 -27.17 -8.31 2.96
CA GLN A 203 -27.58 -9.51 2.23
C GLN A 203 -27.18 -10.78 2.99
N ARG A 204 -26.00 -10.79 3.61
CA ARG A 204 -25.51 -11.91 4.41
C ARG A 204 -26.25 -12.03 5.74
N LEU A 205 -26.64 -10.92 6.36
CA LEU A 205 -27.46 -10.90 7.57
C LEU A 205 -28.84 -11.52 7.30
N LYS A 206 -29.51 -11.15 6.21
CA LYS A 206 -30.80 -11.74 5.82
C LYS A 206 -30.74 -13.23 5.53
N HIS A 207 -29.59 -13.72 5.06
CA HIS A 207 -29.39 -15.14 4.77
C HIS A 207 -29.07 -15.96 6.02
N HIS A 208 -28.34 -15.40 6.98
CA HIS A 208 -27.85 -16.15 8.15
C HIS A 208 -28.71 -15.97 9.40
N VAL A 209 -29.38 -14.82 9.56
CA VAL A 209 -30.12 -14.50 10.78
C VAL A 209 -31.59 -14.89 10.62
N VAL A 210 -32.05 -15.81 11.46
CA VAL A 210 -33.45 -16.24 11.52
C VAL A 210 -34.12 -15.53 12.69
N GLY A 211 -34.83 -14.42 12.43
CA GLY A 211 -35.55 -13.64 13.45
C GLY A 211 -35.61 -12.14 13.12
N GLU A 212 -36.30 -11.37 13.97
CA GLU A 212 -36.26 -9.90 13.91
C GLU A 212 -34.97 -9.38 14.55
N TYR A 213 -34.27 -8.52 13.82
CA TYR A 213 -33.10 -7.80 14.31
C TYR A 213 -33.08 -6.41 13.69
N ASP A 214 -32.55 -5.43 14.42
CA ASP A 214 -32.32 -4.10 13.89
C ASP A 214 -31.04 -4.10 13.05
N GLU A 215 -31.21 -4.12 11.72
CA GLU A 215 -30.12 -4.13 10.74
C GLU A 215 -29.17 -2.93 10.92
N LEU A 216 -29.70 -1.74 11.24
CA LEU A 216 -28.90 -0.53 11.41
C LEU A 216 -28.06 -0.58 12.68
N MET A 217 -28.64 -1.09 13.77
CA MET A 217 -27.91 -1.29 15.04
C MET A 217 -26.82 -2.34 14.89
N VAL A 218 -27.11 -3.46 14.20
CA VAL A 218 -26.11 -4.50 13.94
C VAL A 218 -24.94 -3.93 13.15
N MET A 219 -25.20 -3.20 12.07
CA MET A 219 -24.15 -2.67 11.19
C MET A 219 -23.26 -1.59 11.81
N ASN A 220 -23.82 -0.74 12.69
CA ASN A 220 -23.13 0.45 13.18
C ASN A 220 -22.69 0.36 14.65
N ASN A 221 -23.24 -0.56 15.45
CA ASN A 221 -22.98 -0.63 16.87
C ASN A 221 -22.43 -2.01 17.29
N ALA A 222 -21.11 -2.07 17.44
CA ALA A 222 -20.41 -3.30 17.86
C ALA A 222 -20.77 -3.73 19.30
N GLU A 223 -21.16 -2.80 20.19
CA GLU A 223 -21.59 -3.14 21.55
C GLU A 223 -22.97 -3.78 21.56
N PHE A 224 -23.88 -3.27 20.73
CA PHE A 224 -25.20 -3.88 20.51
C PHE A 224 -25.06 -5.33 20.05
N VAL A 225 -24.18 -5.59 19.06
CA VAL A 225 -23.96 -6.94 18.56
C VAL A 225 -23.41 -7.87 19.65
N LYS A 226 -22.49 -7.40 20.50
CA LYS A 226 -21.95 -8.20 21.61
C LYS A 226 -23.00 -8.58 22.66
N GLY A 227 -24.02 -7.74 22.84
CA GLY A 227 -25.13 -7.92 23.77
C GLY A 227 -26.24 -8.85 23.27
N LEU A 228 -26.21 -9.29 22.01
CA LEU A 228 -27.19 -10.24 21.46
C LEU A 228 -27.09 -11.61 22.16
N SER A 229 -28.25 -12.22 22.39
CA SER A 229 -28.36 -13.60 22.88
C SER A 229 -27.97 -14.62 21.81
N GLU A 230 -27.49 -15.78 22.22
CA GLU A 230 -27.40 -16.95 21.32
C GLU A 230 -28.83 -17.45 21.01
N PRO A 231 -29.16 -17.85 19.77
CA PRO A 231 -28.27 -18.12 18.62
C PRO A 231 -28.05 -16.94 17.65
N THR A 232 -28.72 -15.80 17.85
CA THR A 232 -28.66 -14.65 16.93
C THR A 232 -27.24 -14.09 16.81
N TYR A 233 -26.48 -14.07 17.92
CA TYR A 233 -25.09 -13.63 17.92
C TYR A 233 -24.19 -14.43 16.95
N SER A 234 -24.21 -15.77 17.03
CA SER A 234 -23.39 -16.62 16.17
C SER A 234 -23.76 -16.51 14.68
N GLN A 235 -25.05 -16.31 14.38
CA GLN A 235 -25.53 -16.05 13.02
C GLN A 235 -25.02 -14.71 12.46
N VAL A 236 -25.04 -13.65 13.29
CA VAL A 236 -24.47 -12.34 12.92
C VAL A 236 -22.96 -12.46 12.69
N VAL A 237 -22.23 -13.15 13.56
CA VAL A 237 -20.79 -13.40 13.40
C VAL A 237 -20.47 -14.10 12.08
N ALA A 238 -21.27 -15.08 11.67
CA ALA A 238 -21.11 -15.76 10.38
C ALA A 238 -21.31 -14.79 9.20
N ALA A 239 -22.33 -13.93 9.24
CA ALA A 239 -22.56 -12.91 8.21
C ALA A 239 -21.40 -11.90 8.10
N TYR A 240 -20.83 -11.46 9.23
CA TYR A 240 -19.66 -10.59 9.27
C TYR A 240 -18.40 -11.27 8.70
N SER A 241 -18.20 -12.55 9.03
CA SER A 241 -17.09 -13.34 8.49
C SER A 241 -17.18 -13.47 6.97
N ASP A 242 -18.35 -13.74 6.42
CA ASP A 242 -18.53 -13.84 4.97
C ASP A 242 -18.32 -12.50 4.26
N ALA A 243 -18.82 -11.40 4.81
CA ALA A 243 -18.56 -10.06 4.27
C ALA A 243 -17.05 -9.74 4.25
N GLN A 244 -16.35 -10.04 5.35
CA GLN A 244 -14.91 -9.82 5.45
C GLN A 244 -14.09 -10.73 4.52
N LYS A 245 -14.51 -11.98 4.31
CA LYS A 245 -13.89 -12.89 3.31
C LYS A 245 -14.00 -12.33 1.91
N ILE A 246 -15.16 -11.78 1.53
CA ILE A 246 -15.36 -11.19 0.19
C ILE A 246 -14.40 -10.01 -0.02
N LEU A 247 -14.25 -9.14 0.97
CA LEU A 247 -13.25 -8.05 0.92
C LEU A 247 -11.83 -8.59 0.75
N SER A 248 -11.47 -9.66 1.47
CA SER A 248 -10.16 -10.29 1.34
C SER A 248 -9.96 -10.95 -0.03
N ILE A 249 -10.99 -11.56 -0.63
CA ILE A 249 -10.91 -12.12 -2.01
C ILE A 249 -10.70 -11.01 -3.05
N ILE A 250 -11.44 -9.90 -2.94
CA ILE A 250 -11.26 -8.73 -3.82
C ILE A 250 -9.83 -8.22 -3.70
N SER A 251 -9.32 -8.10 -2.47
CA SER A 251 -7.93 -7.67 -2.26
C SER A 251 -6.89 -8.65 -2.83
N ALA A 252 -7.12 -9.96 -2.72
CA ALA A 252 -6.23 -10.97 -3.29
C ALA A 252 -6.17 -10.85 -4.82
N SER A 253 -7.32 -10.62 -5.46
CA SER A 253 -7.37 -10.40 -6.91
C SER A 253 -6.59 -9.14 -7.34
N LEU A 254 -6.67 -8.05 -6.56
CA LEU A 254 -5.89 -6.84 -6.80
C LEU A 254 -4.39 -7.11 -6.70
N VAL A 255 -3.93 -7.86 -5.69
CA VAL A 255 -2.51 -8.21 -5.52
C VAL A 255 -2.00 -9.07 -6.68
N VAL A 256 -2.80 -10.02 -7.17
CA VAL A 256 -2.43 -10.83 -8.34
C VAL A 256 -2.29 -9.96 -9.60
N VAL A 257 -3.20 -8.99 -9.78
CA VAL A 257 -3.08 -8.00 -10.86
C VAL A 257 -1.81 -7.15 -10.69
N ALA A 258 -1.47 -6.74 -9.47
CA ALA A 258 -0.19 -6.07 -9.17
C ALA A 258 1.02 -6.91 -9.58
N GLY A 259 0.99 -8.20 -9.23
CA GLY A 259 1.99 -9.18 -9.62
C GLY A 259 2.15 -9.26 -11.14
N ALA A 260 1.04 -9.25 -11.88
CA ALA A 260 1.07 -9.24 -13.35
C ALA A 260 1.64 -7.94 -13.92
N PHE A 261 1.28 -6.77 -13.38
CA PHE A 261 1.82 -5.48 -13.84
C PHE A 261 3.31 -5.31 -13.51
N THR A 262 3.78 -5.87 -12.40
CA THR A 262 5.20 -5.85 -12.02
C THR A 262 6.07 -6.79 -12.88
N LEU A 263 5.48 -7.78 -13.59
CA LEU A 263 6.17 -8.53 -14.65
C LEU A 263 6.69 -7.60 -15.76
N MET A 264 6.03 -6.47 -16.02
CA MET A 264 6.45 -5.49 -17.04
C MET A 264 7.65 -4.62 -16.63
N MET A 265 8.15 -4.71 -15.38
CA MET A 265 9.30 -3.93 -14.94
C MET A 265 10.61 -4.38 -15.60
N LYS A 266 11.35 -3.44 -16.18
CA LYS A 266 12.75 -3.64 -16.61
C LYS A 266 13.69 -3.71 -15.39
N LYS A 267 14.86 -4.32 -15.56
CA LYS A 267 15.87 -4.41 -14.49
C LYS A 267 16.42 -3.01 -14.20
N VAL A 268 16.36 -2.55 -12.94
CA VAL A 268 17.21 -1.45 -12.45
C VAL A 268 18.42 -2.10 -11.81
N ASP A 269 19.60 -1.85 -12.37
CA ASP A 269 20.86 -2.15 -11.70
C ASP A 269 21.25 -0.94 -10.86
N LEU A 270 21.29 -1.11 -9.53
CA LEU A 270 21.78 -0.11 -8.58
C LEU A 270 23.32 -0.07 -8.54
N SER A 271 24.01 -0.90 -9.33
CA SER A 271 25.48 -0.96 -9.39
C SER A 271 26.13 0.26 -10.03
N LEU A 272 25.35 1.19 -10.58
CA LEU A 272 25.87 2.48 -10.99
C LEU A 272 26.05 3.32 -9.74
N ASN A 273 27.31 3.61 -9.40
CA ASN A 273 27.66 4.66 -8.44
C ASN A 273 26.80 5.90 -8.69
N HIS A 274 26.47 6.65 -7.63
CA HIS A 274 25.74 7.92 -7.79
C HIS A 274 26.40 8.81 -8.86
N ASP A 275 27.74 8.78 -8.97
CA ASP A 275 28.53 9.46 -10.01
C ASP A 275 28.31 8.91 -11.44
N ALA A 276 28.03 7.61 -11.57
CA ALA A 276 27.73 6.97 -12.86
C ALA A 276 26.25 7.10 -13.27
N GLN A 277 25.35 7.36 -12.31
CA GLN A 277 23.97 7.77 -12.58
C GLN A 277 23.91 9.22 -13.09
N ASP A 278 24.69 10.12 -12.51
CA ASP A 278 24.86 11.49 -13.00
C ASP A 278 25.49 11.48 -14.42
N ALA A 279 26.53 10.67 -14.65
CA ALA A 279 27.15 10.52 -15.98
C ALA A 279 26.22 9.89 -17.05
N LYS A 280 25.27 9.02 -16.67
CA LYS A 280 24.31 8.40 -17.61
C LYS A 280 23.26 9.36 -18.15
N PHE A 281 23.05 10.48 -17.48
CA PHE A 281 21.92 11.35 -17.77
C PHE A 281 22.29 12.79 -18.15
N GLY A 282 23.56 13.15 -18.04
CA GLY A 282 24.11 14.39 -18.57
C GLY A 282 25.63 14.37 -18.46
N GLY A 283 26.32 14.22 -19.58
CA GLY A 283 27.65 14.79 -19.72
C GLY A 283 27.50 16.30 -19.74
N GLU A 284 27.61 16.92 -18.58
CA GLU A 284 28.21 18.24 -18.47
C GLU A 284 29.41 18.04 -17.57
N GLU A 285 30.57 18.43 -18.10
CA GLU A 285 31.85 18.44 -17.41
C GLU A 285 31.64 18.95 -16.00
N VAL A 286 31.95 18.11 -15.01
CA VAL A 286 32.51 18.63 -13.77
C VAL A 286 33.79 19.32 -14.24
N THR A 287 33.71 20.64 -14.44
CA THR A 287 34.86 21.48 -14.76
C THR A 287 35.96 21.07 -13.81
N LYS A 288 37.09 20.62 -14.39
CA LYS A 288 38.29 20.17 -13.66
C LYS A 288 38.74 21.16 -12.57
N ASP A 289 38.30 22.42 -12.65
CA ASP A 289 38.57 23.49 -11.69
C ASP A 289 38.04 23.22 -10.26
N GLU A 290 36.94 22.47 -10.06
CA GLU A 290 36.46 22.17 -8.70
C GLU A 290 37.15 20.96 -8.03
N ALA A 291 37.74 20.08 -8.84
CA ALA A 291 38.55 18.96 -8.34
C ALA A 291 39.97 19.43 -7.99
N GLU A 292 40.61 20.22 -8.88
CA GLU A 292 41.94 20.79 -8.64
C GLU A 292 41.92 21.84 -7.51
N GLY A 293 40.81 22.58 -7.35
CA GLY A 293 40.63 23.52 -6.24
C GLY A 293 40.40 22.87 -4.87
N ARG A 294 40.04 21.59 -4.82
CA ARG A 294 39.91 20.80 -3.57
C ARG A 294 41.20 20.09 -3.21
N GLU A 295 41.93 19.53 -4.18
CA GLU A 295 43.25 18.93 -3.95
C GLU A 295 44.28 19.98 -3.53
N GLY A 296 44.32 21.15 -4.20
CA GLY A 296 45.21 22.24 -3.81
C GLY A 296 44.89 22.88 -2.44
N LYS A 297 43.64 22.76 -1.96
CA LYS A 297 43.28 23.20 -0.59
C LYS A 297 43.59 22.15 0.48
N MET A 298 43.72 20.88 0.12
CA MET A 298 44.14 19.82 1.05
C MET A 298 45.66 19.84 1.24
N GLU A 299 46.44 20.00 0.18
CA GLU A 299 47.92 20.08 0.28
C GLU A 299 48.40 21.30 1.07
N VAL A 300 47.75 22.47 0.91
CA VAL A 300 48.14 23.70 1.64
C VAL A 300 47.78 23.64 3.14
N VAL A 301 46.86 22.77 3.54
CA VAL A 301 46.53 22.55 4.96
C VAL A 301 47.53 21.60 5.61
N ASP A 302 47.97 20.54 4.91
CA ASP A 302 48.98 19.60 5.42
C ASP A 302 50.39 20.21 5.51
N GLU A 303 50.74 21.18 4.66
CA GLU A 303 52.06 21.84 4.71
C GLU A 303 52.17 22.91 5.82
N LYS A 304 51.04 23.37 6.39
CA LYS A 304 51.02 24.34 7.50
C LYS A 304 50.96 23.69 8.89
N GLU A 305 50.82 22.37 8.97
CA GLU A 305 50.82 21.61 10.23
C GLU A 305 52.12 20.81 10.49
N LYS A 306 53.22 21.12 9.77
CA LYS A 306 54.59 20.67 10.10
C LYS A 306 55.50 21.84 10.43
#